data_AF-A0A5N7IQF9-F1
#
_entry.id   AF-A0A5N7IQF9-F1
#
_cell.length_a   1.000
_cell.length_b   1.000
_cell.length_c   1.000
_cell.angle_alpha   90.00
_cell.angle_beta   90.00
_cell.angle_gamma   90.00
#
_symmetry.space_group_name_H-M   'P 1'
#
loop_
_entity.id
_entity.type
_entity.pdbx_description
1 polymer ?
#
loop_
_entity_poly.entity_id
_entity_poly.type
_entity_poly.pdbx_seq_one_letter_code
_entity_poly.pdbx_strand_id
1 'polypeptide(L)'
;MSGAYKFRLQKLLDIRQDFEDKSKLEFKEAQREKNMVEKELNSLKENYSAHRNIDAYESIIQQKIKQNYLNALNYSIDKNTIVLEDKGKILEQKREKLKLCQVEKKTVEILKEKQKISFLKEQNLIEQKSNDEFALFAFIRNNTRIHGNK
;
A
#
# COMPACT_ATOMS: atom_id res chain seq x y z
N MET A 1 24.92 31.20 -6.29
CA MET A 1 24.73 29.74 -6.36
C MET A 1 23.48 29.39 -5.55
N SER A 2 22.32 29.24 -6.19
CA SER A 2 21.11 28.81 -5.47
C SER A 2 21.34 27.39 -4.92
N GLY A 3 21.15 27.22 -3.62
CA GLY A 3 21.32 25.92 -2.98
C GLY A 3 20.26 24.94 -3.46
N ALA A 4 20.64 23.69 -3.72
CA ALA A 4 19.66 22.65 -4.05
C ALA A 4 18.65 22.46 -2.91
N TYR A 5 17.37 22.30 -3.25
CA TYR A 5 16.31 22.07 -2.26
C TYR A 5 16.57 20.80 -1.44
N LYS A 6 16.62 20.93 -0.12
CA LYS A 6 16.80 19.82 0.82
C LYS A 6 15.61 19.71 1.77
N PHE A 7 14.85 18.63 1.63
CA PHE A 7 13.73 18.36 2.51
C PHE A 7 14.23 17.87 3.88
N ARG A 8 13.94 18.62 4.95
CA ARG A 8 14.44 18.32 6.30
C ARG A 8 13.93 17.00 6.86
N LEU A 9 12.71 16.60 6.47
CA LEU A 9 12.07 15.37 6.93
C LEU A 9 12.27 14.18 5.98
N GLN A 10 13.30 14.20 5.13
CA GLN A 10 13.54 13.12 4.17
C GLN A 10 13.69 11.76 4.87
N LYS A 11 14.47 11.69 5.96
CA LYS A 11 14.63 10.46 6.76
C LYS A 11 13.29 9.92 7.28
N LEU A 12 12.38 10.80 7.69
CA LEU A 12 11.06 10.40 8.17
C LEU A 12 10.21 9.84 7.03
N LEU A 13 10.29 10.45 5.84
CA LEU A 13 9.61 9.96 4.65
C LEU A 13 10.11 8.55 4.27
N ASP A 14 11.42 8.34 4.31
CA ASP A 14 12.04 7.05 4.00
C ASP A 14 11.58 5.97 5.00
N ILE A 15 11.56 6.29 6.30
CA ILE A 15 11.04 5.38 7.34
C ILE A 15 9.56 5.04 7.08
N ARG A 16 8.72 6.01 6.69
CA ARG A 16 7.31 5.75 6.37
C ARG A 16 7.13 4.92 5.11
N GLN A 17 8.02 5.06 4.13
CA GLN A 17 8.07 4.20 2.95
C GLN A 17 8.35 2.74 3.36
N ASP A 18 9.35 2.52 4.20
CA ASP A 18 9.70 1.19 4.69
C ASP A 18 8.55 0.53 5.47
N PHE A 19 7.82 1.31 6.27
CA PHE A 19 6.64 0.80 6.98
C PHE A 19 5.50 0.42 6.03
N GLU A 20 5.24 1.24 5.00
CA GLU A 20 4.26 0.92 3.97
C GLU A 20 4.62 -0.39 3.26
N ASP A 21 5.89 -0.56 2.86
CA ASP A 21 6.34 -1.73 2.12
C ASP A 21 6.32 -3.01 2.97
N LYS A 22 6.72 -2.92 4.24
CA LYS A 22 6.51 -4.02 5.21
C LYS A 22 5.03 -4.38 5.34
N SER A 23 4.15 -3.38 5.48
CA SER A 23 2.71 -3.63 5.60
C SER A 23 2.10 -4.25 4.34
N LYS A 24 2.61 -3.93 3.14
CA LYS A 24 2.20 -4.59 1.88
C LYS A 24 2.58 -6.06 1.87
N LEU A 25 3.78 -6.40 2.34
CA LEU A 25 4.24 -7.78 2.44
C LEU A 25 3.36 -8.58 3.41
N GLU A 26 3.15 -8.05 4.63
CA GLU A 26 2.27 -8.65 5.63
C GLU A 26 0.84 -8.89 5.10
N PHE A 27 0.29 -7.92 4.37
CA PHE A 27 -1.04 -8.05 3.75
C PHE A 27 -1.07 -9.15 2.69
N LYS A 28 -0.05 -9.21 1.81
CA LYS A 28 0.06 -10.26 0.79
C LYS A 28 0.22 -11.65 1.41
N GLU A 29 0.95 -11.77 2.51
CA GLU A 29 1.08 -13.01 3.26
C GLU A 29 -0.25 -13.46 3.86
N ALA A 30 -0.94 -12.57 4.58
CA ALA A 30 -2.27 -12.87 5.13
C ALA A 30 -3.27 -13.28 4.04
N GLN A 31 -3.24 -12.62 2.88
CA GLN A 31 -4.10 -12.97 1.74
C GLN A 31 -3.76 -14.37 1.20
N ARG A 32 -2.47 -14.70 1.07
CA ARG A 32 -2.02 -16.02 0.62
C ARG A 32 -2.48 -17.12 1.58
N GLU A 33 -2.30 -16.92 2.88
CA GLU A 33 -2.75 -17.87 3.91
C GLU A 33 -4.26 -18.10 3.86
N LYS A 34 -5.06 -17.03 3.77
CA LYS A 34 -6.51 -17.14 3.61
C LYS A 34 -6.88 -17.96 2.36
N ASN A 35 -6.25 -17.67 1.23
CA ASN A 35 -6.51 -18.38 -0.02
C ASN A 35 -6.14 -19.87 0.06
N MET A 36 -5.11 -20.23 0.82
CA MET A 36 -4.75 -21.64 1.03
C MET A 36 -5.85 -22.37 1.81
N VAL A 37 -6.31 -21.79 2.92
CA VAL A 37 -7.40 -22.37 3.73
C VAL A 37 -8.70 -22.47 2.92
N GLU A 38 -9.00 -21.47 2.09
CA GLU A 38 -10.18 -21.48 1.23
C GLU A 38 -10.12 -22.60 0.18
N LYS A 39 -8.94 -22.83 -0.42
CA LYS A 39 -8.73 -23.96 -1.35
C LYS A 39 -8.90 -25.31 -0.66
N GLU A 40 -8.31 -25.46 0.53
CA GLU A 40 -8.47 -26.69 1.32
C GLU A 40 -9.94 -26.94 1.68
N LEU A 41 -10.65 -25.90 2.11
CA LEU A 41 -12.08 -26.00 2.43
C LEU A 41 -12.91 -26.40 1.20
N ASN A 42 -12.62 -25.83 0.03
CA ASN A 42 -13.29 -26.20 -1.21
C ASN A 42 -13.01 -27.66 -1.59
N SER A 43 -11.76 -28.12 -1.46
CA SER A 43 -11.42 -29.54 -1.69
C SER A 43 -12.17 -30.47 -0.73
N LEU A 44 -12.29 -30.12 0.55
CA LEU A 44 -13.07 -30.90 1.51
C LEU A 44 -14.55 -30.97 1.15
N LYS A 45 -15.13 -29.85 0.71
CA LYS A 45 -16.54 -29.79 0.26
C LYS A 45 -16.76 -30.62 -1.01
N GLU A 46 -15.83 -30.58 -1.95
CA GLU A 46 -15.86 -31.41 -3.16
C GLU A 46 -15.80 -32.90 -2.80
N ASN A 47 -14.86 -33.30 -1.95
CA ASN A 47 -14.75 -34.69 -1.45
C ASN A 47 -16.03 -35.14 -0.73
N TYR A 48 -16.62 -34.28 0.10
CA TYR A 48 -17.90 -34.56 0.74
C TYR A 48 -19.00 -34.79 -0.30
N SER A 49 -19.12 -33.91 -1.29
CA SER A 49 -20.13 -34.03 -2.34
C SER A 49 -19.98 -35.31 -3.18
N ALA A 50 -18.74 -35.72 -3.47
CA ALA A 50 -18.43 -36.92 -4.25
C ALA A 50 -18.80 -38.22 -3.52
N HIS A 51 -18.68 -38.25 -2.18
CA HIS A 51 -18.87 -39.45 -1.37
C HIS A 51 -20.20 -39.48 -0.59
N ARG A 52 -21.05 -38.45 -0.76
CA ARG A 52 -22.31 -38.30 0.00
C ARG A 52 -23.37 -39.36 -0.33
N ASN A 53 -23.42 -39.84 -1.57
CA ASN A 53 -24.44 -40.79 -2.00
C ASN A 53 -24.16 -42.16 -1.40
N ILE A 54 -25.07 -42.67 -0.56
CA ILE A 54 -25.00 -44.03 -0.01
C ILE A 54 -25.84 -44.92 -0.93
N ASP A 55 -25.19 -45.88 -1.60
CA ASP A 55 -25.89 -46.81 -2.47
C ASP A 55 -26.63 -47.87 -1.64
N ALA A 56 -27.90 -48.12 -2.00
CA ALA A 56 -28.75 -49.07 -1.29
C ALA A 56 -28.26 -50.53 -1.37
N TYR A 57 -27.30 -50.82 -2.26
CA TYR A 57 -26.67 -52.12 -2.44
C TYR A 57 -25.40 -52.32 -1.58
N GLU A 58 -24.94 -51.30 -0.84
CA GLU A 58 -23.77 -51.40 0.04
C GLU A 58 -24.08 -52.23 1.31
N SER A 59 -23.10 -53.00 1.78
CA SER A 59 -23.19 -53.74 3.05
C SER A 59 -23.31 -52.78 4.25
N ILE A 60 -23.98 -53.21 5.32
CA ILE A 60 -24.12 -52.46 6.59
C ILE A 60 -22.76 -51.96 7.10
N ILE A 61 -21.70 -52.77 6.94
CA ILE A 61 -20.33 -52.40 7.34
C ILE A 61 -19.80 -51.25 6.48
N GLN A 62 -20.01 -51.31 5.16
CA GLN A 62 -19.57 -50.26 4.22
C GLN A 62 -20.30 -48.94 4.47
N GLN A 63 -21.62 -49.00 4.70
CA GLN A 63 -22.43 -47.83 5.06
C GLN A 63 -21.90 -47.17 6.35
N LYS A 64 -21.55 -47.96 7.37
CA LYS A 64 -21.00 -47.45 8.64
C LYS A 64 -19.62 -46.80 8.46
N ILE A 65 -18.74 -47.40 7.65
CA ILE A 65 -17.42 -46.82 7.33
C ILE A 65 -17.59 -45.49 6.60
N LYS A 66 -18.49 -45.43 5.60
CA LYS A 66 -18.78 -44.24 4.81
C LYS A 66 -19.40 -43.13 5.66
N GLN A 67 -20.32 -43.47 6.55
CA GLN A 67 -20.89 -42.52 7.50
C GLN A 67 -19.82 -41.91 8.41
N ASN A 68 -18.90 -42.73 8.93
CA ASN A 68 -17.80 -42.25 9.77
C ASN A 68 -16.87 -41.31 8.99
N TYR A 69 -16.56 -41.64 7.73
CA TYR A 69 -15.77 -40.79 6.85
C TYR A 69 -16.45 -39.44 6.57
N LEU A 70 -17.75 -39.45 6.23
CA LEU A 70 -18.53 -38.23 6.02
C LEU A 70 -18.61 -37.37 7.28
N ASN A 71 -18.76 -37.97 8.46
CA ASN A 71 -18.74 -37.25 9.72
C ASN A 71 -17.37 -36.60 9.99
N ALA A 72 -16.27 -37.31 9.70
CA ALA A 72 -14.91 -36.75 9.83
C ALA A 72 -14.65 -35.60 8.84
N LEU A 73 -15.17 -35.71 7.61
CA LEU A 73 -15.13 -34.63 6.62
C LEU A 73 -15.93 -33.42 7.10
N ASN A 74 -17.16 -33.61 7.59
CA ASN A 74 -17.98 -32.51 8.14
C ASN A 74 -17.27 -31.80 9.29
N TYR A 75 -16.70 -32.53 10.24
CA TYR A 75 -15.93 -31.95 11.32
C TYR A 75 -14.72 -31.14 10.81
N SER A 76 -14.03 -31.64 9.78
CA SER A 76 -12.91 -30.94 9.15
C SER A 76 -13.35 -29.68 8.42
N ILE A 77 -14.51 -29.72 7.75
CA ILE A 77 -15.13 -28.56 7.09
C ILE A 77 -15.46 -27.50 8.13
N ASP A 78 -16.14 -27.87 9.22
CA ASP A 78 -16.52 -26.95 10.30
C ASP A 78 -15.31 -26.33 11.00
N LYS A 79 -14.24 -27.10 11.17
CA LYS A 79 -12.98 -26.57 11.70
C LYS A 79 -12.34 -25.59 10.73
N ASN A 80 -12.28 -25.93 9.44
CA ASN A 80 -11.65 -25.08 8.42
C ASN A 80 -12.46 -23.81 8.14
N THR A 81 -13.79 -23.81 8.30
CA THR A 81 -14.61 -22.60 8.20
C THR A 81 -14.28 -21.60 9.30
N ILE A 82 -14.11 -22.06 10.56
CA ILE A 82 -13.69 -21.21 11.68
C ILE A 82 -12.31 -20.61 11.39
N VAL A 83 -11.35 -21.44 10.96
CA VAL A 83 -10.00 -20.97 10.60
C VAL A 83 -10.05 -19.93 9.47
N LEU A 84 -10.90 -20.15 8.45
CA LEU A 84 -11.07 -19.20 7.35
C LEU A 84 -11.62 -17.86 7.83
N GLU A 85 -12.58 -17.86 8.77
CA GLU A 85 -13.13 -16.66 9.37
C GLU A 85 -12.05 -15.88 10.14
N ASP A 86 -11.25 -16.57 10.95
CA ASP A 86 -10.15 -15.95 11.70
C ASP A 86 -9.08 -15.38 10.79
N LYS A 87 -8.70 -16.10 9.72
CA LYS A 87 -7.81 -15.57 8.68
C LYS A 87 -8.43 -14.36 7.96
N GLY A 88 -9.74 -14.33 7.79
CA GLY A 88 -10.48 -13.18 7.28
C GLY A 88 -10.35 -11.95 8.18
N LYS A 89 -10.50 -12.12 9.51
CA LYS A 89 -10.32 -11.05 10.49
C LYS A 89 -8.88 -10.50 10.48
N ILE A 90 -7.88 -11.39 10.43
CA ILE A 90 -6.46 -11.00 10.37
C ILE A 90 -6.18 -10.20 9.09
N LEU A 91 -6.70 -10.66 7.95
CA LEU A 91 -6.55 -9.96 6.67
C LEU A 91 -7.10 -8.52 6.75
N GLU A 92 -8.28 -8.34 7.33
CA GLU A 92 -8.89 -7.01 7.45
C GLU A 92 -8.08 -6.11 8.38
N GLN A 93 -7.55 -6.63 9.49
CA GLN A 93 -6.64 -5.88 10.37
C GLN A 93 -5.37 -5.43 9.62
N LYS A 94 -4.79 -6.31 8.78
CA LYS A 94 -3.63 -5.96 7.95
C LYS A 94 -3.98 -4.94 6.87
N ARG A 95 -5.20 -4.98 6.32
CA ARG A 95 -5.71 -4.01 5.36
C ARG A 95 -5.85 -2.62 5.98
N GLU A 96 -6.46 -2.55 7.16
CA GLU A 96 -6.58 -1.32 7.97
C GLU A 96 -5.20 -0.71 8.26
N LYS A 97 -4.24 -1.54 8.72
CA LYS A 97 -2.86 -1.13 8.97
C LYS A 97 -2.18 -0.57 7.71
N LEU A 98 -2.32 -1.26 6.57
CA LEU A 98 -1.75 -0.80 5.30
C LEU A 98 -2.31 0.56 4.89
N LYS A 99 -3.62 0.75 5.03
CA LYS A 99 -4.30 2.01 4.74
C LYS A 99 -3.75 3.14 5.62
N LEU A 100 -3.54 2.89 6.91
CA LEU A 100 -2.96 3.87 7.82
C LEU A 100 -1.54 4.27 7.38
N CYS A 101 -0.66 3.30 7.09
CA CYS A 101 0.70 3.58 6.64
C CYS A 101 0.73 4.39 5.33
N GLN A 102 -0.18 4.11 4.40
CA GLN A 102 -0.33 4.89 3.16
C GLN A 102 -0.71 6.35 3.43
N VAL A 103 -1.67 6.58 4.32
CA VAL A 103 -2.09 7.94 4.71
C VAL A 103 -0.92 8.68 5.39
N GLU A 104 -0.21 8.02 6.29
CA GLU A 104 0.93 8.60 6.99
C GLU A 104 2.05 9.00 6.01
N LYS A 105 2.44 8.12 5.09
CA LYS A 105 3.43 8.44 4.07
C LYS A 105 2.98 9.63 3.22
N LYS A 106 1.76 9.56 2.66
CA LYS A 106 1.20 10.59 1.78
C LYS A 106 1.15 11.97 2.47
N THR A 107 0.89 11.99 3.77
CA THR A 107 0.92 13.23 4.56
C THR A 107 2.30 13.89 4.52
N VAL A 108 3.38 13.12 4.64
CA VAL A 108 4.76 13.65 4.59
C VAL A 108 5.17 14.04 3.16
N GLU A 109 4.71 13.30 2.15
CA GLU A 109 4.91 13.66 0.75
C GLU A 109 4.28 15.01 0.41
N ILE A 110 3.03 15.24 0.84
CA ILE A 110 2.34 16.51 0.64
C ILE A 110 3.11 17.66 1.33
N LEU A 111 3.67 17.43 2.52
CA LEU A 111 4.51 18.43 3.19
C LEU A 111 5.78 18.74 2.38
N LYS A 112 6.43 17.72 1.82
CA LYS A 112 7.60 17.88 0.95
C LYS A 112 7.29 18.67 -0.30
N GLU A 113 6.17 18.39 -0.96
CA GLU A 113 5.72 19.11 -2.16
C GLU A 113 5.41 20.57 -1.85
N LYS A 114 4.65 20.85 -0.79
CA LYS A 114 4.32 22.22 -0.37
C LYS A 114 5.59 23.03 -0.07
N GLN A 115 6.52 22.45 0.68
CA GLN A 115 7.80 23.12 0.98
C GLN A 115 8.62 23.37 -0.28
N LYS A 116 8.65 22.43 -1.22
CA LYS A 116 9.35 22.59 -2.51
C LYS A 116 8.74 23.72 -3.33
N ILE A 117 7.40 23.82 -3.38
CA ILE A 117 6.71 24.90 -4.08
C ILE A 117 7.07 26.26 -3.48
N SER A 118 7.03 26.39 -2.15
CA SER A 118 7.41 27.63 -1.47
C SER A 118 8.87 28.02 -1.75
N PHE A 119 9.79 27.05 -1.70
CA PHE A 119 11.20 27.27 -2.02
C PHE A 119 11.40 27.77 -3.46
N LEU A 120 10.72 27.16 -4.43
CA LEU A 120 10.79 27.60 -5.84
C LEU A 120 10.24 29.01 -6.03
N LYS A 121 9.13 29.36 -5.36
CA LYS A 121 8.58 30.73 -5.40
C LYS A 121 9.57 31.75 -4.87
N GLU A 122 10.26 31.42 -3.78
CA GLU A 122 11.27 32.30 -3.19
C GLU A 122 12.49 32.48 -4.11
N GLN A 123 13.01 31.39 -4.70
CA GLN A 123 14.09 31.47 -5.68
C GLN A 123 13.71 32.32 -6.90
N ASN A 124 12.52 32.08 -7.46
CA ASN A 124 12.03 32.87 -8.59
C ASN A 124 11.92 34.37 -8.25
N LEU A 125 11.50 34.70 -7.03
CA LEU A 125 11.39 36.10 -6.59
C LEU A 125 12.77 36.76 -6.43
N ILE A 126 13.76 36.02 -5.94
CA ILE A 126 15.16 36.50 -5.85
C ILE A 126 15.73 36.71 -7.24
N GLU A 127 15.56 35.75 -8.14
CA GLU A 127 16.01 35.84 -9.54
C GLU A 127 15.35 36.99 -10.28
N GLN A 128 14.04 37.17 -10.11
CA GLN A 128 13.30 38.29 -10.72
C GLN A 128 13.85 39.63 -10.26
N LYS A 129 14.02 39.83 -8.94
CA LYS A 129 14.61 41.07 -8.40
C LYS A 129 16.00 41.35 -8.97
N SER A 130 16.85 40.32 -9.02
CA SER A 130 18.19 40.45 -9.59
C SER A 130 18.15 40.83 -11.07
N ASN A 131 17.26 40.23 -11.85
CA ASN A 131 17.08 40.54 -13.27
C ASN A 131 16.56 41.96 -13.49
N ASP A 132 15.61 42.42 -12.68
CA ASP A 132 15.08 43.78 -12.73
C ASP A 132 16.18 44.81 -12.38
N GLU A 133 17.00 44.53 -11.37
CA GLU A 133 18.18 45.34 -11.02
C GLU A 133 19.18 45.40 -12.19
N PHE A 134 19.52 44.27 -12.81
CA PHE A 134 20.40 44.24 -13.97
C PHE A 134 19.83 45.02 -15.16
N ALA A 135 18.52 44.90 -15.42
CA ALA A 135 17.84 45.65 -16.48
C ALA A 135 17.90 47.16 -16.21
N LEU A 136 17.67 47.59 -14.96
CA LEU A 136 17.77 48.99 -14.56
C LEU A 136 19.20 49.52 -14.73
N PHE A 137 20.22 48.80 -14.25
CA PHE A 137 21.62 49.19 -14.44
C PHE A 137 22.00 49.28 -15.92
N ALA A 138 21.57 48.32 -16.75
CA ALA A 138 21.81 48.34 -18.18
C ALA A 138 21.14 49.56 -18.85
N PHE A 139 19.90 49.88 -18.47
CA PHE A 139 19.17 51.05 -18.95
C PHE A 139 19.86 52.36 -18.58
N ILE A 140 20.24 52.53 -17.30
CA ILE A 140 20.96 53.71 -16.81
C ILE A 140 22.31 53.86 -17.54
N ARG A 141 23.06 52.76 -17.71
CA ARG A 141 24.33 52.76 -18.42
C ARG A 141 24.19 53.17 -19.89
N ASN A 142 23.14 52.73 -20.57
CA ASN A 142 22.91 53.11 -21.96
C ASN A 142 22.51 54.60 -22.08
N ASN A 143 21.66 55.12 -21.19
CA ASN A 143 21.29 56.54 -21.21
C ASN A 143 22.44 57.48 -20.83
N THR A 144 23.30 57.12 -19.88
CA THR A 144 24.47 57.94 -19.53
C THR A 144 25.49 58.01 -20.68
N ARG A 145 25.65 56.94 -21.47
CA ARG A 145 26.48 56.95 -22.70
C ARG A 145 25.92 57.85 -23.81
N ILE A 146 24.60 57.98 -23.91
CA ILE A 146 23.94 58.84 -24.91
C ILE A 146 24.12 60.33 -24.57
N HIS A 147 24.17 60.69 -23.28
CA HIS A 147 24.33 62.08 -22.84
C HIS A 147 25.78 62.54 -22.62
N GLY A 148 26.75 61.63 -22.55
CA GLY A 148 28.19 61.95 -22.42
C GLY A 148 28.95 62.15 -23.75
N ASN A 149 28.30 61.99 -24.90
CA ASN A 149 28.87 62.20 -26.25
C ASN A 149 28.37 63.52 -26.87
N LYS A 150 28.37 64.61 -26.10
CA LYS A 150 28.19 65.98 -26.59
C LYS A 150 29.37 66.85 -26.15
#